data_AF-A0A0N0RX99-F1
#
_entry.id   AF-A0A0N0RX99-F1
#
_cell.length_a   1.000
_cell.length_b   1.000
_cell.length_c   1.000
_cell.angle_alpha   90.00
_cell.angle_beta   90.00
_cell.angle_gamma   90.00
#
_symmetry.space_group_name_H-M   'P 1'
#
loop_
_entity.id
_entity.type
_entity.pdbx_description
1 polymer ?
#
loop_
_entity_poly.entity_id
_entity_poly.type
_entity_poly.pdbx_seq_one_letter_code
_entity_poly.pdbx_strand_id
1 'polypeptide(L)'
;MAEEAECSKVTIINIRRNLRQFGSVHAPPTRVGRKPTVTPLMIDALCDHLLEKPGLYLDEMAVFLWDEFRMMVTASSIRRALVAKVWSKKTVRQHAKERNADLRELYLHNLSDFQSYHLV
;
A
#
# COMPACT_ATOMS: atom_id res chain seq x y z
N MET A 1 12.09 -41.85 -11.49
CA MET A 1 11.51 -40.53 -11.16
C MET A 1 11.80 -40.05 -9.74
N ALA A 2 11.39 -40.75 -8.67
CA ALA A 2 11.67 -40.31 -7.28
C ALA A 2 13.12 -40.59 -6.85
N GLU A 3 13.61 -41.79 -7.12
CA GLU A 3 15.00 -42.20 -6.84
C GLU A 3 16.00 -41.42 -7.70
N GLU A 4 15.70 -41.17 -8.99
CA GLU A 4 16.54 -40.35 -9.88
C GLU A 4 16.62 -38.87 -9.48
N ALA A 5 15.62 -38.34 -8.78
CA ALA A 5 15.57 -36.95 -8.35
C ALA A 5 15.90 -36.78 -6.86
N GLU A 6 16.41 -37.84 -6.21
CA GLU A 6 16.79 -37.88 -4.79
C GLU A 6 15.74 -37.27 -3.85
N CYS A 7 14.46 -37.46 -4.16
CA CYS A 7 13.36 -36.84 -3.41
C CYS A 7 12.27 -37.84 -3.03
N SER A 8 11.52 -37.50 -1.98
CA SER A 8 10.45 -38.37 -1.51
C SER A 8 9.32 -38.46 -2.55
N LYS A 9 8.67 -39.62 -2.62
CA LYS A 9 7.48 -39.82 -3.47
C LYS A 9 6.38 -38.78 -3.14
N VAL A 10 6.26 -38.40 -1.86
CA VAL A 10 5.31 -37.37 -1.38
C VAL A 10 5.63 -36.00 -2.00
N THR A 11 6.91 -35.64 -2.13
CA THR A 11 7.35 -34.39 -2.74
C THR A 11 6.89 -34.31 -4.20
N ILE A 12 7.09 -35.38 -4.98
CA ILE A 12 6.65 -35.41 -6.39
C ILE A 12 5.13 -35.31 -6.51
N ILE A 13 4.38 -35.98 -5.62
CA ILE A 13 2.92 -35.90 -5.57
C ILE A 13 2.47 -34.45 -5.28
N ASN A 14 3.06 -33.79 -4.29
CA ASN A 14 2.74 -32.42 -3.93
C ASN A 14 3.08 -31.43 -5.05
N ILE A 15 4.23 -31.58 -5.70
CA ILE A 15 4.63 -30.75 -6.85
C ILE A 15 3.65 -30.93 -8.01
N ARG A 16 3.32 -32.17 -8.37
CA ARG A 16 2.33 -32.45 -9.41
C ARG A 16 0.96 -31.88 -9.08
N ARG A 17 0.54 -31.98 -7.81
CA ARG A 17 -0.72 -31.40 -7.32
C ARG A 17 -0.71 -29.89 -7.44
N ASN A 18 0.35 -29.22 -6.97
CA ASN A 18 0.48 -27.77 -7.04
C ASN A 18 0.51 -27.28 -8.49
N LEU A 19 1.23 -27.97 -9.38
CA LEU A 19 1.25 -27.63 -10.81
C LEU A 19 -0.13 -27.75 -11.45
N ARG A 20 -0.89 -28.79 -11.12
CA ARG A 20 -2.27 -28.97 -11.62
C ARG A 20 -3.24 -27.92 -11.07
N GLN A 21 -3.11 -27.54 -9.81
CA GLN A 21 -4.06 -26.64 -9.14
C GLN A 21 -3.73 -25.16 -9.32
N PHE A 22 -2.45 -24.80 -9.32
CA PHE A 22 -1.98 -23.41 -9.27
C PHE A 22 -1.08 -23.04 -10.45
N GLY A 23 -0.71 -23.99 -11.32
CA GLY A 23 0.24 -23.74 -12.42
C GLY A 23 1.69 -23.50 -11.95
N SER A 24 1.95 -23.61 -10.65
CA SER A 24 3.27 -23.39 -10.04
C SER A 24 3.65 -24.59 -9.17
N VAL A 25 4.94 -24.84 -9.04
CA VAL A 25 5.50 -25.83 -8.10
C VAL A 25 5.14 -25.45 -6.66
N HIS A 26 5.01 -24.15 -6.39
CA HIS A 26 4.71 -23.60 -5.07
C HIS A 26 3.23 -23.23 -4.98
N ALA A 27 2.59 -23.63 -3.88
CA ALA A 27 1.25 -23.15 -3.58
C ALA A 27 1.28 -21.64 -3.31
N PRO A 28 0.26 -20.89 -3.72
CA PRO A 28 0.17 -19.47 -3.40
C PRO A 28 0.13 -19.29 -1.88
N PRO A 29 0.77 -18.25 -1.33
CA PRO A 29 0.79 -18.00 0.09
C PRO A 29 -0.64 -17.76 0.59
N THR A 30 -1.18 -18.74 1.30
CA THR A 30 -2.49 -18.59 1.94
C THR A 30 -2.28 -17.80 3.22
N ARG A 31 -3.07 -16.74 3.43
CA ARG A 31 -2.94 -15.94 4.66
C ARG A 31 -3.45 -16.74 5.85
N VAL A 32 -2.54 -17.36 6.59
CA VAL A 32 -2.84 -18.07 7.83
C VAL A 32 -2.76 -17.08 8.99
N GLY A 33 -3.85 -16.92 9.75
CA GLY A 33 -3.88 -16.10 10.97
C GLY A 33 -5.11 -15.22 11.14
N ARG A 34 -5.09 -14.39 12.20
CA ARG A 34 -6.19 -13.49 12.54
C ARG A 34 -6.43 -12.46 11.44
N LYS A 35 -7.70 -12.23 11.08
CA LYS A 35 -8.08 -11.15 10.18
C LYS A 35 -7.61 -9.80 10.76
N PRO A 36 -7.05 -8.90 9.92
CA PRO A 36 -6.58 -7.61 10.41
C PRO A 36 -7.78 -6.81 10.91
N THR A 37 -7.58 -6.09 12.02
CA THR A 37 -8.59 -5.19 12.59
C THR A 37 -8.91 -4.06 11.60
N VAL A 38 -7.90 -3.55 10.91
CA VAL A 38 -8.11 -2.55 9.85
C VAL A 38 -8.48 -3.27 8.57
N THR A 39 -9.70 -3.01 8.08
CA THR A 39 -10.17 -3.57 6.81
C THR A 39 -9.56 -2.79 5.63
N PRO A 40 -9.45 -3.40 4.44
CA PRO A 40 -8.94 -2.69 3.25
C PRO A 40 -9.70 -1.40 2.96
N LEU A 41 -11.02 -1.41 3.12
CA LEU A 41 -11.90 -0.26 2.91
C LEU A 41 -11.58 0.91 3.86
N MET A 42 -11.32 0.62 5.14
CA MET A 42 -10.88 1.63 6.11
C MET A 42 -9.53 2.25 5.74
N ILE A 43 -8.62 1.45 5.16
CA ILE A 43 -7.31 1.95 4.72
C ILE A 43 -7.48 2.85 3.51
N ASP A 44 -8.30 2.47 2.54
CA ASP A 44 -8.52 3.26 1.34
C ASP A 44 -9.18 4.60 1.67
N ALA A 45 -10.21 4.61 2.52
CA ALA A 45 -10.82 5.86 3.02
C ALA A 45 -9.83 6.74 3.81
N LEU A 46 -8.96 6.13 4.62
CA LEU A 46 -7.90 6.86 5.32
C LEU A 46 -6.90 7.47 4.33
N CYS A 47 -6.51 6.74 3.28
CA CYS A 47 -5.62 7.24 2.25
C CYS A 47 -6.24 8.42 1.49
N ASP A 48 -7.53 8.36 1.19
CA ASP A 48 -8.26 9.46 0.57
C ASP A 48 -8.27 10.69 1.46
N HIS A 49 -8.52 10.51 2.76
CA HIS A 49 -8.46 11.61 3.73
C HIS A 49 -7.04 12.21 3.85
N LEU A 50 -5.99 11.38 3.74
CA LEU A 50 -4.60 11.83 3.75
C LEU A 50 -4.19 12.59 2.50
N LEU A 51 -4.90 12.44 1.38
CA LEU A 51 -4.68 13.28 0.20
C LEU A 51 -5.13 14.72 0.44
N GLU A 52 -6.24 14.90 1.18
CA GLU A 52 -6.72 16.21 1.59
C GLU A 52 -5.83 16.82 2.69
N LYS A 53 -5.43 15.99 3.67
CA LYS A 53 -4.68 16.41 4.86
C LYS A 53 -3.43 15.55 5.09
N PRO A 54 -2.33 15.79 4.35
CA PRO A 54 -1.13 14.95 4.36
C PRO A 54 -0.29 15.03 5.65
N GLY A 55 -0.68 15.91 6.58
CA GLY A 55 0.04 16.19 7.83
C GLY A 55 -0.48 15.45 9.06
N LEU A 56 -1.59 14.70 8.95
CA LEU A 56 -2.26 14.08 10.09
C LEU A 56 -1.31 13.17 10.89
N TYR A 57 -1.36 13.29 12.20
CA TYR A 57 -0.71 12.39 13.16
C TYR A 57 -1.48 11.07 13.26
N LEU A 58 -0.80 10.00 13.68
CA LEU A 58 -1.40 8.66 13.80
C LEU A 58 -2.61 8.63 14.75
N ASP A 59 -2.61 9.47 15.78
CA ASP A 59 -3.71 9.57 16.73
C ASP A 59 -4.93 10.27 16.11
N GLU A 60 -4.70 11.27 15.25
CA GLU A 60 -5.76 11.94 14.49
C GLU A 60 -6.36 10.99 13.45
N MET A 61 -5.53 10.14 12.83
CA MET A 61 -6.01 9.06 11.95
C MET A 61 -6.87 8.04 12.72
N ALA A 62 -6.55 7.76 13.99
CA ALA A 62 -7.35 6.89 14.83
C ALA A 62 -8.71 7.51 15.16
N VAL A 63 -8.74 8.83 15.41
CA VAL A 63 -9.99 9.58 15.59
C VAL A 63 -10.83 9.56 14.32
N PHE A 64 -10.24 9.75 13.14
CA PHE A 64 -10.95 9.66 11.86
C PHE A 64 -11.59 8.27 11.67
N LEU A 65 -10.84 7.19 11.93
CA LEU A 65 -11.37 5.83 11.82
C LEU A 65 -12.46 5.52 12.86
N TRP A 66 -12.40 6.17 14.02
CA TRP A 66 -13.46 6.08 15.02
C TRP A 66 -14.72 6.83 14.60
N ASP A 67 -14.57 8.02 14.01
CA ASP A 67 -15.70 8.85 13.60
C ASP A 67 -16.46 8.22 12.43
N GLU A 68 -15.73 7.82 11.39
CA GLU A 68 -16.30 7.29 10.14
C GLU A 68 -16.74 5.81 10.28
N PHE A 69 -15.92 4.97 10.93
CA PHE A 69 -16.13 3.51 10.96
C PHE A 69 -16.49 2.96 12.34
N ARG A 70 -16.62 3.81 13.37
CA ARG A 70 -16.90 3.40 14.77
C ARG A 70 -15.95 2.31 15.27
N MET A 71 -14.70 2.33 14.79
CA MET A 71 -13.70 1.29 15.05
C MET A 71 -12.50 1.84 15.80
N MET A 72 -12.27 1.33 17.01
CA MET A 72 -11.08 1.68 17.80
C MET A 72 -9.87 0.98 17.21
N VAL A 73 -9.05 1.73 16.49
CA VAL A 73 -7.81 1.22 15.91
C VAL A 73 -6.62 1.82 16.65
N THR A 74 -5.68 0.97 17.06
CA THR A 74 -4.43 1.45 17.66
C THR A 74 -3.52 2.10 16.63
N ALA A 75 -2.75 3.13 17.02
CA ALA A 75 -1.76 3.79 16.16
C ALA A 75 -0.77 2.79 15.51
N SER A 76 -0.40 1.74 16.24
CA SER A 76 0.46 0.65 15.74
C SER A 76 -0.19 -0.15 14.60
N SER A 77 -1.49 -0.40 14.69
CA SER A 77 -2.27 -1.09 13.65
C SER A 77 -2.40 -0.21 12.40
N ILE A 78 -2.65 1.09 12.57
CA ILE A 78 -2.71 2.08 11.48
C ILE A 78 -1.36 2.15 10.76
N ARG A 79 -0.26 2.30 11.51
CA ARG A 79 1.10 2.33 10.95
C ARG A 79 1.40 1.07 10.13
N ARG A 80 1.10 -0.12 10.67
CA ARG A 80 1.29 -1.39 9.95
C ARG A 80 0.44 -1.48 8.68
N ALA A 81 -0.80 -1.01 8.75
CA ALA A 81 -1.72 -0.99 7.61
C ALA A 81 -1.23 -0.06 6.49
N LEU A 82 -0.77 1.15 6.84
CA LEU A 82 -0.19 2.09 5.88
C LEU A 82 1.08 1.53 5.22
N VAL A 83 1.98 0.92 6.00
CA VAL A 83 3.19 0.26 5.46
C VAL A 83 2.82 -0.87 4.49
N ALA A 84 1.80 -1.67 4.79
CA ALA A 84 1.35 -2.74 3.91
C ALA A 84 0.82 -2.24 2.55
N LYS A 85 0.29 -1.01 2.51
CA LYS A 85 -0.15 -0.32 1.28
C LYS A 85 0.94 0.55 0.64
N VAL A 86 2.17 0.54 1.17
CA VAL A 86 3.30 1.39 0.72
C VAL A 86 3.02 2.89 0.91
N TRP A 87 2.14 3.23 1.85
CA TRP A 87 1.84 4.61 2.21
C TRP A 87 2.83 5.11 3.26
N SER A 88 3.88 5.79 2.79
CA SER A 88 4.85 6.47 3.64
C SER A 88 4.55 7.97 3.74
N LYS A 89 5.04 8.61 4.81
CA LYS A 89 4.95 10.08 4.97
C LYS A 89 5.57 10.85 3.78
N LYS A 90 6.55 10.25 3.08
CA LYS A 90 7.13 10.82 1.85
C LYS A 90 6.14 10.71 0.67
N THR A 91 5.56 9.52 0.50
CA THR A 91 4.57 9.22 -0.55
C THR A 91 3.35 10.14 -0.44
N VAL A 92 2.81 10.30 0.77
CA VAL A 92 1.67 11.19 1.07
C VAL A 92 1.98 12.64 0.67
N ARG A 93 3.14 13.16 1.08
CA ARG A 93 3.56 14.53 0.75
C ARG A 93 3.81 14.75 -0.73
N GLN A 94 4.36 13.76 -1.43
CA GLN A 94 4.63 13.83 -2.86
C GLN A 94 3.32 13.87 -3.65
N HIS A 95 2.39 12.95 -3.36
CA HIS A 95 1.09 12.93 -4.04
C HIS A 95 0.29 14.23 -3.86
N ALA A 96 0.33 14.86 -2.68
CA ALA A 96 -0.35 16.13 -2.45
C ALA A 96 0.27 17.28 -3.26
N LYS A 97 1.60 17.35 -3.37
CA LYS A 97 2.30 18.36 -4.18
C LYS A 97 1.98 18.22 -5.67
N GLU A 98 1.98 16.99 -6.18
CA GLU A 98 1.70 16.73 -7.59
C GLU A 98 0.23 16.98 -7.98
N ARG A 99 -0.70 16.91 -7.01
CA ARG A 99 -2.14 17.11 -7.24
C ARG A 99 -2.65 18.52 -6.98
N ASN A 100 -1.82 19.43 -6.46
CA ASN A 100 -2.23 20.81 -6.27
C ASN A 100 -2.20 21.56 -7.62
N ALA A 101 -3.36 21.65 -8.26
CA ALA A 101 -3.52 22.31 -9.56
C ALA A 101 -3.07 23.77 -9.51
N ASP A 102 -3.40 24.50 -8.44
CA ASP A 102 -3.06 25.91 -8.26
C ASP A 102 -1.54 26.11 -8.16
N LEU A 103 -0.84 25.25 -7.41
CA LEU A 103 0.62 25.28 -7.32
C LEU A 103 1.28 24.93 -8.65
N ARG A 104 0.67 24.02 -9.42
CA ARG A 104 1.16 23.64 -10.75
C ARG A 104 0.93 24.74 -11.78
N GLU A 105 -0.22 25.39 -11.73
CA GLU A 105 -0.57 26.53 -12.58
C GLU A 105 0.29 27.74 -12.25
N LEU A 106 0.47 28.05 -10.97
CA LEU A 106 1.41 29.08 -10.50
C LEU A 106 2.84 28.79 -10.96
N TYR A 107 3.29 27.53 -10.87
CA TYR A 107 4.60 27.13 -11.36
C TYR A 107 4.74 27.34 -12.87
N LEU A 108 3.75 26.92 -13.67
CA LEU A 108 3.75 27.09 -15.13
C LEU A 108 3.68 28.57 -15.54
N HIS A 109 2.88 29.36 -14.83
CA HIS A 109 2.82 30.82 -14.99
C HIS A 109 4.18 31.45 -14.72
N ASN A 110 4.79 31.15 -13.57
CA ASN A 110 6.12 31.64 -13.23
C ASN A 110 7.18 31.18 -14.25
N LEU A 111 7.04 29.98 -14.81
CA LEU A 111 7.98 29.43 -15.80
C LEU A 111 7.85 30.14 -17.17
N SER A 112 6.67 30.68 -17.51
CA SER A 112 6.46 31.43 -18.75
C SER A 112 7.26 32.74 -18.82
N ASP A 113 7.62 33.31 -17.66
CA ASP A 113 8.46 34.51 -17.56
C ASP A 113 9.94 34.21 -17.84
N PHE A 114 10.34 32.94 -17.91
CA PHE A 114 11.73 32.52 -18.14
C PHE A 114 11.92 31.93 -19.54
N GLN A 115 12.91 32.44 -20.28
CA GLN A 115 13.38 31.84 -21.53
C GLN A 115 14.35 30.66 -21.27
N SER A 116 14.52 29.73 -22.22
CA SER A 116 15.20 28.43 -21.98
C SER A 116 16.65 28.55 -21.48
N TYR A 117 17.34 29.65 -21.77
CA TYR A 117 18.71 29.90 -21.33
C TYR A 117 18.83 30.40 -19.88
N HIS A 118 17.71 30.71 -19.21
CA HIS A 118 17.69 31.09 -17.80
C HIS A 118 17.61 29.88 -16.84
N LEU A 119 17.40 28.67 -17.35
CA LEU A 119 17.15 27.45 -16.57
C LEU A 119 18.32 26.44 -16.65
N VAL A 120 19.53 26.89 -16.99
CA VAL A 120 20.76 26.07 -17.07
C VAL A 120 21.49 26.03 -15.72
#